data_AF-A0A821JQK6-F1
#
_entry.id   AF-A0A821JQK6-F1
#
_cell.length_a   1.000
_cell.length_b   1.000
_cell.length_c   1.000
_cell.angle_alpha   90.00
_cell.angle_beta   90.00
_cell.angle_gamma   90.00
#
_symmetry.space_group_name_H-M   'P 1'
#
loop_
_entity.id
_entity.type
_entity.pdbx_description
1 polymer ?
#
loop_
_entity_poly.entity_id
_entity_poly.type
_entity_poly.pdbx_seq_one_letter_code
_entity_poly.pdbx_strand_id
1 'polypeptide(L)' 'NELLENSSNDTDRAHIYHQLGILKNDQGQYQAAVTFYEKSLEIKRKALPEDDVSLADTYGNI' A
#
# COMPACT_ATOMS: atom_id res chain seq x y z
N ASN A 1 19.36 -11.26 -9.73
CA ASN A 1 18.52 -11.39 -8.52
C ASN A 1 18.20 -10.06 -7.83
N GLU A 2 18.65 -8.89 -8.32
CA GLU A 2 18.23 -7.57 -7.81
C GLU A 2 16.73 -7.28 -7.94
N LEU A 3 16.06 -7.83 -8.97
CA LEU A 3 14.61 -7.67 -9.16
C LEU A 3 13.79 -8.27 -8.01
N LEU A 4 14.24 -9.40 -7.45
CA LEU A 4 13.55 -10.07 -6.34
C LEU A 4 13.79 -9.32 -5.02
N GLU A 5 15.02 -8.85 -4.77
CA GLU A 5 15.35 -8.04 -3.59
C GLU A 5 14.65 -6.67 -3.59
N ASN A 6 14.58 -6.00 -4.74
CA ASN A 6 13.80 -4.76 -4.88
C ASN A 6 12.30 -5.03 -4.73
N SER A 7 11.77 -6.13 -5.28
CA SER A 7 10.36 -6.49 -5.09
C SER A 7 10.01 -6.76 -3.62
N SER A 8 10.95 -7.34 -2.85
CA SER A 8 10.79 -7.57 -1.41
C SER A 8 10.74 -6.25 -0.65
N ASN A 9 11.69 -5.34 -0.90
CA ASN A 9 11.71 -4.01 -0.27
C ASN A 9 10.49 -3.16 -0.65
N ASP A 10 10.02 -3.27 -1.89
CA ASP A 10 8.83 -2.56 -2.37
C ASP A 10 7.55 -3.13 -1.74
N THR A 11 7.47 -4.45 -1.58
CA THR A 11 6.36 -5.12 -0.90
C THR A 11 6.29 -4.72 0.57
N ASP A 12 7.44 -4.73 1.27
CA ASP A 12 7.51 -4.33 2.68
C ASP A 12 7.13 -2.85 2.85
N ARG A 13 7.60 -1.98 1.95
CA ARG A 13 7.26 -0.55 1.95
C ARG A 13 5.77 -0.32 1.70
N ALA A 14 5.16 -1.06 0.77
CA ALA A 14 3.73 -1.00 0.52
C ALA A 14 2.91 -1.44 1.73
N HIS A 15 3.35 -2.50 2.42
CA HIS A 15 2.70 -2.97 3.65
C HIS A 15 2.81 -1.94 4.79
N ILE A 16 4.00 -1.35 5.00
CA ILE A 16 4.19 -0.30 6.01
C ILE A 16 3.27 0.89 5.75
N TYR A 17 3.17 1.36 4.50
CA TYR A 17 2.24 2.45 4.18
C TYR A 17 0.78 2.09 4.43
N HIS A 18 0.37 0.87 4.11
CA HIS A 18 -1.00 0.41 4.39
C HIS A 18 -1.29 0.43 5.91
N GLN A 19 -0.36 -0.06 6.74
CA GLN A 19 -0.50 -0.06 8.19
C GLN A 19 -0.52 1.36 8.79
N LEU A 20 0.26 2.29 8.23
CA LEU A 20 0.20 3.71 8.60
C LEU A 20 -1.16 4.32 8.24
N GLY A 21 -1.74 3.93 7.10
CA GLY A 21 -3.11 4.31 6.73
C GLY A 21 -4.12 3.88 7.78
N ILE A 22 -4.07 2.61 8.21
CA ILE A 22 -4.95 2.06 9.26
C ILE A 22 -4.79 2.85 10.56
N LEU A 23 -3.56 3.05 11.02
CA LEU A 23 -3.29 3.81 12.23
C LEU A 23 -3.85 5.25 12.17
N LYS A 24 -3.78 5.89 11.00
CA LYS A 24 -4.32 7.25 10.80
C LYS A 24 -5.83 7.26 10.76
N ASN A 25 -6.44 6.25 10.14
CA ASN A 25 -7.89 6.07 10.14
C ASN A 25 -8.41 5.89 11.57
N ASP A 26 -7.76 5.05 12.37
CA ASP A 26 -8.11 4.79 13.77
C ASP A 26 -7.96 6.06 14.65
N GLN A 27 -7.07 6.98 14.27
CA GLN A 27 -6.90 8.29 14.90
C GLN A 27 -7.93 9.34 14.42
N GLY A 28 -8.83 9.00 13.50
CA GLY A 28 -9.75 9.93 12.85
C GLY A 28 -9.08 10.89 11.85
N GLN A 29 -7.82 10.65 11.51
CA GLN A 29 -7.02 11.46 10.58
C GLN A 29 -7.21 10.98 9.14
N TYR A 30 -8.46 10.97 8.65
CA TYR A 30 -8.85 10.32 7.40
C TYR A 30 -8.06 10.80 6.17
N GLN A 31 -7.81 12.10 6.04
CA GLN A 31 -7.04 12.61 4.90
C GLN A 31 -5.60 12.08 4.88
N ALA A 32 -4.98 11.94 6.05
CA ALA A 32 -3.65 11.36 6.17
C ALA A 32 -3.68 9.85 5.91
N ALA A 33 -4.76 9.16 6.31
CA ALA A 33 -4.97 7.75 6.02
C ALA A 33 -5.00 7.50 4.51
N VAL A 34 -5.82 8.26 3.77
CA VAL A 34 -5.91 8.20 2.31
C VAL A 34 -4.55 8.40 1.66
N THR A 35 -3.77 9.42 2.07
CA THR A 35 -2.42 9.63 1.53
C THR A 35 -1.51 8.41 1.70
N PHE A 36 -1.62 7.69 2.81
CA PHE A 36 -0.82 6.49 3.03
C PHE A 36 -1.32 5.28 2.23
N TYR A 37 -2.63 5.10 2.10
CA TYR A 37 -3.19 4.06 1.24
C TYR A 37 -2.83 4.28 -0.24
N GLU A 38 -2.87 5.53 -0.73
CA GLU A 38 -2.44 5.87 -2.09
C GLU A 38 -0.97 5.54 -2.34
N LYS A 39 -0.07 5.80 -1.37
CA LYS A 39 1.35 5.42 -1.47
C LYS A 39 1.55 3.91 -1.51
N SER A 40 0.77 3.16 -0.73
CA SER A 40 0.77 1.69 -0.78
C SER A 40 0.32 1.21 -2.16
N LEU A 41 -0.77 1.79 -2.68
CA LEU A 41 -1.34 1.44 -3.97
C LEU A 41 -0.38 1.74 -5.13
N GLU A 42 0.30 2.89 -5.11
CA GLU A 42 1.27 3.27 -6.14
C GLU A 42 2.40 2.23 -6.29
N ILE A 43 2.89 1.71 -5.15
CA ILE A 43 3.94 0.69 -5.16
C ILE A 43 3.39 -0.65 -5.66
N LYS A 44 2.23 -1.08 -5.12
CA LYS A 44 1.60 -2.34 -5.55
C LYS A 44 1.29 -2.34 -7.06
N ARG A 45 0.79 -1.24 -7.63
CA ARG A 45 0.51 -1.11 -9.08
C ARG A 45 1.75 -1.17 -9.96
N LYS A 46 2.92 -0.81 -9.45
CA LYS A 46 4.19 -0.94 -10.19
C LYS A 46 4.72 -2.38 -10.17
N ALA A 47 4.37 -3.15 -9.13
CA ALA A 47 4.86 -4.51 -8.93
C ALA A 47 3.89 -5.59 -9.43
N LEU A 48 2.59 -5.29 -9.53
CA LEU A 48 1.53 -6.27 -9.76
C LEU A 48 0.64 -5.90 -10.97
N PRO A 49 0.04 -6.90 -11.65
CA PRO A 49 -1.02 -6.67 -12.62
C PRO A 49 -2.21 -5.92 -11.99
N GLU A 50 -2.96 -5.15 -12.79
CA GLU A 50 -4.10 -4.34 -12.29
C GLU A 50 -5.24 -5.17 -11.68
N ASP A 51 -5.37 -6.44 -12.06
CA ASP A 51 -6.42 -7.35 -11.56
C ASP A 51 -5.96 -8.18 -10.35
N ASP A 52 -4.81 -7.85 -9.74
CA ASP A 52 -4.29 -8.58 -8.59
C ASP A 52 -5.14 -8.34 -7.32
N VAL A 53 -5.51 -9.43 -6.65
CA VAL A 53 -6.37 -9.39 -5.45
C VAL A 53 -5.77 -8.56 -4.31
N SER A 54 -4.46 -8.45 -4.21
CA SER A 54 -3.80 -7.66 -3.15
C SER A 54 -3.98 -6.15 -3.30
N LEU A 55 -4.47 -5.68 -4.45
CA LEU A 55 -4.89 -4.29 -4.65
C LEU A 55 -6.25 -4.01 -4.00
N ALA A 56 -7.15 -5.01 -3.94
CA ALA A 56 -8.50 -4.86 -3.42
C ALA A 56 -8.53 -4.39 -1.96
N ASP A 57 -7.64 -4.94 -1.12
CA ASP A 57 -7.53 -4.56 0.29
C ASP A 57 -7.15 -3.08 0.46
N THR A 58 -6.29 -2.55 -0.42
CA THR A 58 -5.91 -1.13 -0.37
C THR A 58 -7.05 -0.24 -0.88
N TYR A 59 -7.76 -0.64 -1.94
CA TYR A 59 -8.92 0.11 -2.43
C TYR A 59 -10.07 0.17 -1.43
N GLY A 60 -10.33 -0.90 -0.68
CA GLY A 60 -11.41 -0.93 0.30
C GLY A 60 -11.20 0.00 1.50
N ASN A 61 -9.98 0.50 1.70
CA ASN A 61 -9.62 1.39 2.81
C ASN A 61 -9.49 2.87 2.39
N ILE A 62 -9.65 3.18 1.10
CA ILE A 62 -9.75 4.55 0.57
C ILE A 62 -11.23 4.96 0.54
#